data_AF-A0A961TDC6-F1
#
_entry.id   AF-A0A961TDC6-F1
#
_cell.length_a   1.000
_cell.length_b   1.000
_cell.length_c   1.000
_cell.angle_alpha   90.00
_cell.angle_beta   90.00
_cell.angle_gamma   90.00
#
_symmetry.space_group_name_H-M   'P 1'
#
loop_
_entity.id
_entity.type
_entity.pdbx_description
1 polymer ?
#
loop_
_entity_poly.entity_id
_entity_poly.type
_entity_poly.pdbx_seq_one_letter_code
_entity_poly.pdbx_strand_id
1 'polypeptide(L)'
;EAMMRLTPELFAKYRVAPVEQYPENLRRTLQSVAPPACKGDPVIAVLTPGIYNSAFFEHSFLADEMGVELCQGDDLYVDDGFVYMRTTREAKRVDVIYRRVDDDYLDPLTFRKDSTLGVPGLFSAYRAGNVTIVNAPGTGIADDKAVYTYVPQIIEFYTGEKPILHNVPTYNCTNPDERAYVLENLHDLVVKEVHGSGGYGMLVGPASTKKDRAEFTRRIKARPDNYIVQPTLALSTCPTFVDKGIAPRHVDLRPFVLMGDQIRITPGGLTRVALKDGSLVVNSSQGGGTKDTWILED
;
A
#
# COMPACT_ATOMS: atom_id res chain seq x y z
N GLU A 1 0.55 21.30 -1.20
CA GLU A 1 1.26 22.60 -1.01
C GLU A 1 2.19 23.05 -2.15
N ALA A 2 3.11 22.23 -2.69
CA ALA A 2 4.12 22.72 -3.64
C ALA A 2 3.54 23.46 -4.87
N MET A 3 2.49 22.91 -5.49
CA MET A 3 1.83 23.54 -6.64
C MET A 3 1.08 24.83 -6.28
N MET A 4 0.47 24.91 -5.11
CA MET A 4 -0.18 26.15 -4.64
C MET A 4 0.82 27.27 -4.43
N ARG A 5 2.05 26.96 -3.99
CA ARG A 5 3.12 27.96 -3.82
C ARG A 5 3.73 28.40 -5.16
N LEU A 6 3.87 27.47 -6.12
CA LEU A 6 4.52 27.74 -7.40
C LEU A 6 3.59 28.39 -8.43
N THR A 7 2.31 28.00 -8.45
CA THR A 7 1.33 28.45 -9.45
C THR A 7 -0.03 28.77 -8.80
N PRO A 8 -0.10 29.71 -7.85
CA PRO A 8 -1.35 30.06 -7.16
C PRO A 8 -2.46 30.51 -8.11
N GLU A 9 -2.10 31.15 -9.22
CA GLU A 9 -3.04 31.59 -10.27
C GLU A 9 -3.82 30.44 -10.92
N LEU A 10 -3.24 29.23 -10.98
CA LEU A 10 -3.96 28.06 -11.49
C LEU A 10 -5.04 27.59 -10.51
N PHE A 11 -4.78 27.68 -9.19
CA PHE A 11 -5.77 27.37 -8.15
C PHE A 11 -6.87 28.43 -8.05
N ALA A 12 -6.60 29.67 -8.47
CA ALA A 12 -7.64 30.68 -8.62
C ALA A 12 -8.54 30.42 -9.84
N LYS A 13 -8.01 29.76 -10.88
CA LYS A 13 -8.73 29.45 -12.12
C LYS A 13 -9.51 28.14 -12.06
N TYR A 14 -8.95 27.11 -11.41
CA TYR A 14 -9.54 25.79 -11.28
C TYR A 14 -9.95 25.55 -9.83
N ARG A 15 -11.20 25.15 -9.61
CA ARG A 15 -11.72 24.77 -8.29
C ARG A 15 -11.21 23.38 -7.90
N VAL A 16 -9.95 23.31 -7.49
CA VAL A 16 -9.30 22.06 -7.05
C VAL A 16 -9.76 21.73 -5.62
N ALA A 17 -10.25 20.51 -5.41
CA ALA A 17 -10.70 20.04 -4.11
C ALA A 17 -9.51 19.90 -3.13
N PRO A 18 -9.69 20.27 -1.84
CA PRO A 18 -8.62 20.21 -0.85
C PRO A 18 -8.27 18.78 -0.45
N VAL A 19 -7.00 18.55 -0.12
CA VAL A 19 -6.47 17.24 0.30
C VAL A 19 -5.87 17.25 1.71
N GLU A 20 -5.76 18.43 2.31
CA GLU A 20 -5.15 18.70 3.62
C GLU A 20 -5.92 18.02 4.76
N GLN A 21 -7.17 17.61 4.53
CA GLN A 21 -8.00 16.93 5.53
C GLN A 21 -7.62 15.45 5.73
N TYR A 22 -6.68 14.91 4.95
CA TYR A 22 -6.31 13.49 5.04
C TYR A 22 -5.86 13.06 6.45
N PRO A 23 -4.93 13.75 7.15
CA PRO A 23 -4.49 13.34 8.47
C PRO A 23 -5.63 13.35 9.49
N GLU A 24 -6.50 14.36 9.46
CA GLU A 24 -7.67 14.44 10.34
C GLU A 24 -8.68 13.30 10.05
N ASN A 25 -8.92 12.99 8.78
CA ASN A 25 -9.75 11.85 8.39
C ASN A 25 -9.14 10.51 8.82
N LEU A 26 -7.81 10.37 8.74
CA LEU A 26 -7.09 9.19 9.23
C LEU A 26 -7.23 9.08 10.75
N ARG A 27 -7.02 10.16 11.51
CA ARG A 27 -7.23 10.22 12.97
C ARG A 27 -8.64 9.78 13.33
N ARG A 28 -9.68 10.35 12.70
CA ARG A 28 -11.09 9.97 12.94
C ARG A 28 -11.35 8.50 12.64
N THR A 29 -10.81 7.99 11.55
CA THR A 29 -10.91 6.56 11.21
C THR A 29 -10.24 5.69 12.28
N LEU A 30 -9.05 6.05 12.76
CA LEU A 30 -8.36 5.32 13.83
C LEU A 30 -9.13 5.39 15.16
N GLN A 31 -9.73 6.54 15.50
CA GLN A 31 -10.59 6.67 16.67
C GLN A 31 -11.83 5.79 16.59
N SER A 32 -12.42 5.65 15.39
CA SER A 32 -13.64 4.87 15.20
C SER A 32 -13.48 3.37 15.40
N VAL A 33 -12.24 2.87 15.40
CA VAL A 33 -11.91 1.45 15.58
C VAL A 33 -11.32 1.16 16.95
N ALA A 34 -11.58 2.02 17.94
CA ALA A 34 -11.20 1.78 19.32
C ALA A 34 -11.71 0.40 19.80
N PRO A 35 -10.87 -0.36 20.54
CA PRO A 35 -11.26 -1.69 21.00
C PRO A 35 -12.38 -1.61 22.05
N PRO A 36 -13.18 -2.68 22.26
CA PRO A 36 -14.24 -2.70 23.27
C PRO A 36 -13.76 -2.39 24.69
N ALA A 37 -12.50 -2.66 24.99
CA ALA A 37 -11.90 -2.37 26.29
C ALA A 37 -11.59 -0.88 26.52
N CYS A 38 -11.65 -0.04 25.48
CA CYS A 38 -11.43 1.41 25.57
C CYS A 38 -12.62 2.08 26.26
N LYS A 39 -12.37 2.85 27.32
CA LYS A 39 -13.38 3.59 28.08
C LYS A 39 -13.12 5.08 27.93
N GLY A 40 -13.78 5.73 26.97
CA GLY A 40 -13.63 7.15 26.68
C GLY A 40 -12.86 7.41 25.39
N ASP A 41 -12.17 8.55 25.32
CA ASP A 41 -11.41 8.95 24.14
C ASP A 41 -10.18 8.05 23.93
N PRO A 42 -10.05 7.37 22.78
CA PRO A 42 -8.98 6.41 22.56
C PRO A 42 -7.63 7.11 22.43
N VAL A 43 -6.60 6.53 23.04
CA VAL A 43 -5.22 6.95 22.84
C VAL A 43 -4.66 6.24 21.61
N ILE A 44 -4.22 7.03 20.62
CA ILE A 44 -3.63 6.55 19.37
C ILE A 44 -2.12 6.74 19.41
N ALA A 45 -1.37 5.75 18.92
CA ALA A 45 0.06 5.85 18.67
C ALA A 45 0.43 5.34 17.27
N VAL A 46 1.42 5.95 16.63
CA VAL A 46 2.05 5.43 15.41
C VAL A 46 3.26 4.60 15.79
N LEU A 47 3.23 3.29 15.52
CA LEU A 47 4.38 2.40 15.77
C LEU A 47 5.31 2.42 14.56
N THR A 48 6.53 2.93 14.72
CA THR A 48 7.53 3.07 13.66
C THR A 48 8.77 2.18 13.89
N PRO A 49 9.37 1.62 12.83
CA PRO A 49 10.66 0.92 12.93
C PRO A 49 11.85 1.86 13.18
N GLY A 50 11.65 3.19 13.13
CA GLY A 50 12.67 4.20 13.43
C GLY A 50 13.35 4.80 12.20
N ILE A 51 14.35 5.64 12.46
CA ILE A 51 15.00 6.56 11.50
C ILE A 51 15.68 5.87 10.31
N TYR A 52 16.03 4.59 10.44
CA TYR A 52 16.71 3.84 9.37
C TYR A 52 15.74 3.28 8.33
N ASN A 53 14.44 3.45 8.51
CA ASN A 53 13.44 3.08 7.52
C ASN A 53 13.25 4.21 6.50
N SER A 54 13.20 3.88 5.21
CA SER A 54 13.07 4.85 4.12
C SER A 54 11.79 5.70 4.18
N ALA A 55 10.74 5.21 4.84
CA ALA A 55 9.47 5.91 5.01
C ALA A 55 9.34 6.64 6.36
N PHE A 56 10.40 6.68 7.19
CA PHE A 56 10.35 7.30 8.52
C PHE A 56 9.84 8.74 8.51
N PHE A 57 10.24 9.54 7.51
CA PHE A 57 9.72 10.89 7.34
C PHE A 57 8.20 10.93 7.26
N GLU A 58 7.59 10.04 6.47
CA GLU A 58 6.13 9.95 6.35
C GLU A 58 5.47 9.53 7.67
N HIS A 59 6.11 8.63 8.43
CA HIS A 59 5.60 8.18 9.72
C HIS A 59 5.56 9.35 10.72
N SER A 60 6.66 10.10 10.81
CA SER A 60 6.77 11.27 11.68
C SER A 60 5.83 12.39 11.26
N PHE A 61 5.74 12.66 9.96
CA PHE A 61 4.84 13.67 9.41
C PHE A 61 3.38 13.35 9.72
N LEU A 62 2.94 12.12 9.46
CA LEU A 62 1.55 11.73 9.75
C LEU A 62 1.25 11.73 11.25
N ALA A 63 2.18 11.31 12.11
CA ALA A 63 1.99 11.35 13.55
C ALA A 63 1.79 12.81 14.05
N ASP A 64 2.63 13.73 13.56
CA ASP A 64 2.57 15.16 13.90
C ASP A 64 1.27 15.81 13.39
N GLU A 65 0.93 15.64 12.12
CA GLU A 65 -0.30 16.18 11.52
C GLU A 65 -1.57 15.60 12.14
N MET A 66 -1.55 14.33 12.55
CA MET A 66 -2.64 13.73 13.32
C MET A 66 -2.65 14.20 14.77
N GLY A 67 -1.58 14.79 15.30
CA GLY A 67 -1.44 15.13 16.71
C GLY A 67 -1.50 13.89 17.62
N VAL A 68 -0.76 12.84 17.25
CA VAL A 68 -0.63 11.57 18.00
C VAL A 68 0.85 11.23 18.21
N GLU A 69 1.13 10.35 19.15
CA GLU A 69 2.51 10.01 19.50
C GLU A 69 3.16 9.11 18.46
N LEU A 70 4.43 9.39 18.12
CA LEU A 70 5.28 8.52 17.31
C LEU A 70 6.14 7.66 18.25
N CYS A 71 5.89 6.36 18.27
CA CYS A 71 6.53 5.42 19.18
C CYS A 71 7.37 4.38 18.42
N GLN A 72 8.53 4.03 18.96
CA GLN A 72 9.23 2.78 18.62
C GLN A 72 8.80 1.66 19.56
N GLY A 73 9.21 0.42 19.27
CA GLY A 73 8.87 -0.75 20.09
C GLY A 73 9.21 -0.57 21.58
N ASP A 74 10.38 -0.02 21.89
CA ASP A 74 10.87 0.16 23.28
C ASP A 74 10.10 1.22 24.07
N ASP A 75 9.41 2.14 23.39
CA ASP A 75 8.55 3.16 24.03
C ASP A 75 7.23 2.55 24.53
N LEU A 76 6.89 1.36 24.07
CA LEU A 76 5.67 0.64 24.42
C LEU A 76 5.99 -0.63 25.21
N TYR A 77 5.06 -1.06 26.06
CA TYR A 77 5.15 -2.34 26.74
C TYR A 77 3.76 -2.89 27.05
N VAL A 78 3.67 -4.21 27.23
CA VAL A 78 2.44 -4.87 27.66
C VAL A 78 2.50 -5.18 29.15
N ASP A 79 1.45 -4.80 29.87
CA ASP A 79 1.25 -5.13 31.27
C ASP A 79 -0.21 -5.48 31.52
N ASP A 80 -0.47 -6.55 32.27
CA ASP A 80 -1.80 -7.14 32.49
C ASP A 80 -2.68 -7.24 31.22
N GLY A 81 -2.05 -7.57 30.09
CA GLY A 81 -2.71 -7.69 28.79
C GLY A 81 -3.13 -6.37 28.11
N PHE A 82 -2.76 -5.21 28.67
CA PHE A 82 -2.95 -3.89 28.07
C PHE A 82 -1.63 -3.31 27.57
N VAL A 83 -1.70 -2.48 26.53
CA VAL A 83 -0.51 -1.80 25.99
C VAL A 83 -0.37 -0.42 26.64
N TYR A 84 0.83 -0.10 27.08
CA TYR A 84 1.17 1.16 27.70
C TYR A 84 2.35 1.81 26.97
N MET A 85 2.29 3.13 26.89
CA MET A 85 3.39 3.98 26.45
C MET A 85 4.13 4.52 27.67
N ARG A 86 5.46 4.44 27.63
CA ARG A 86 6.34 5.01 28.65
C ARG A 86 6.25 6.52 28.59
N THR A 87 6.02 7.15 29.73
CA THR A 87 6.10 8.61 29.88
C THR A 87 6.96 8.95 31.08
N THR A 88 7.33 10.23 31.22
CA THR A 88 8.10 10.70 32.39
C THR A 88 7.29 10.73 33.68
N ARG A 89 5.97 10.60 33.60
CA ARG A 89 5.05 10.60 34.75
C ARG A 89 4.44 9.21 34.91
N GLU A 90 3.20 9.06 34.44
CA GLU A 90 2.45 7.82 34.51
C GLU A 90 2.38 7.18 33.13
N ALA A 91 2.50 5.87 33.09
CA ALA A 91 2.34 5.13 31.85
C ALA A 91 0.96 5.39 31.26
N LYS A 92 0.92 5.75 29.98
CA LYS A 92 -0.33 6.08 29.31
C LYS A 92 -0.80 4.86 28.54
N ARG A 93 -2.00 4.36 28.85
CA ARG A 93 -2.58 3.25 28.10
C ARG A 93 -2.79 3.67 26.64
N VAL A 94 -2.45 2.78 25.70
CA VAL A 94 -2.64 2.94 24.26
C VAL A 94 -3.75 1.99 23.80
N ASP A 95 -4.75 2.53 23.12
CA ASP A 95 -5.93 1.76 22.70
C ASP A 95 -5.88 1.41 21.21
N VAL A 96 -5.24 2.25 20.39
CA VAL A 96 -5.12 2.03 18.93
C VAL A 96 -3.69 2.29 18.49
N ILE A 97 -3.11 1.32 17.78
CA ILE A 97 -1.77 1.42 17.21
C ILE A 97 -1.90 1.46 15.68
N TYR A 98 -1.55 2.60 15.08
CA TYR A 98 -1.31 2.68 13.65
C TYR A 98 0.10 2.18 13.35
N ARG A 99 0.22 0.91 12.95
CA ARG A 99 1.51 0.27 12.73
C ARG A 99 2.10 0.62 11.36
N ARG A 100 3.39 0.92 11.38
CA ARG A 100 4.25 1.08 10.19
C ARG A 100 5.37 0.03 10.18
N VAL A 101 5.10 -1.10 10.83
CA VAL A 101 5.99 -2.26 11.01
C VAL A 101 5.26 -3.49 10.46
N ASP A 102 5.96 -4.33 9.70
CA ASP A 102 5.42 -5.57 9.12
C ASP A 102 5.08 -6.61 10.20
N ASP A 103 4.13 -7.51 9.89
CA ASP A 103 3.57 -8.49 10.85
C ASP A 103 4.64 -9.27 11.60
N ASP A 104 5.61 -9.79 10.84
CA ASP A 104 6.69 -10.63 11.35
C ASP A 104 7.50 -9.97 12.46
N TYR A 105 7.55 -8.64 12.49
CA TYR A 105 8.35 -7.88 13.43
C TYR A 105 7.54 -7.29 14.59
N LEU A 106 6.20 -7.44 14.61
CA LEU A 106 5.32 -6.77 15.58
C LEU A 106 5.44 -7.26 17.02
N ASP A 107 5.68 -8.56 17.22
CA ASP A 107 5.71 -9.17 18.55
C ASP A 107 6.70 -10.36 18.55
N PRO A 108 7.87 -10.23 19.20
CA PRO A 108 8.88 -11.29 19.23
C PRO A 108 8.44 -12.54 20.01
N LEU A 109 7.37 -12.47 20.83
CA LEU A 109 6.82 -13.65 21.52
C LEU A 109 5.94 -14.50 20.60
N THR A 110 5.39 -13.91 19.54
CA THR A 110 4.49 -14.61 18.60
C THR A 110 5.17 -14.87 17.25
N PHE A 111 5.87 -13.88 16.70
CA PHE A 111 6.42 -13.90 15.35
C PHE A 111 7.95 -14.10 15.38
N ARG A 112 8.72 -13.17 14.79
CA ARG A 112 10.18 -13.26 14.76
C ARG A 112 10.77 -12.94 16.12
N LYS A 113 11.34 -13.97 16.76
CA LYS A 113 11.99 -13.89 18.09
C LYS A 113 13.19 -12.93 18.13
N ASP A 114 13.83 -12.71 16.99
CA ASP A 114 14.97 -11.79 16.83
C ASP A 114 14.54 -10.34 16.54
N SER A 115 13.23 -10.06 16.43
CA SER A 115 12.74 -8.71 16.21
C SER A 115 13.02 -7.80 17.41
N THR A 116 13.61 -6.64 17.13
CA THR A 116 13.76 -5.52 18.08
C THR A 116 12.86 -4.34 17.73
N LEU A 117 11.94 -4.48 16.77
CA LEU A 117 11.09 -3.39 16.29
C LEU A 117 9.70 -3.40 16.94
N GLY A 118 9.26 -4.57 17.38
CA GLY A 118 7.94 -4.81 17.93
C GLY A 118 7.85 -4.64 19.44
N VAL A 119 6.71 -5.02 19.99
CA VAL A 119 6.40 -4.93 21.41
C VAL A 119 6.07 -6.34 21.92
N PRO A 120 6.88 -6.92 22.84
CA PRO A 120 6.61 -8.25 23.39
C PRO A 120 5.21 -8.35 24.00
N GLY A 121 4.43 -9.33 23.51
CA GLY A 121 3.07 -9.61 23.99
C GLY A 121 1.96 -8.78 23.34
N LEU A 122 2.31 -7.89 22.40
CA LEU A 122 1.33 -7.03 21.71
C LEU A 122 0.26 -7.83 20.98
N PHE A 123 0.63 -8.94 20.35
CA PHE A 123 -0.35 -9.75 19.62
C PHE A 123 -1.34 -10.44 20.56
N SER A 124 -0.90 -10.81 21.76
CA SER A 124 -1.78 -11.34 22.81
C SER A 124 -2.77 -10.28 23.31
N ALA A 125 -2.32 -9.05 23.53
CA ALA A 125 -3.19 -7.92 23.91
C ALA A 125 -4.23 -7.62 22.81
N TYR A 126 -3.81 -7.65 21.54
CA TYR A 126 -4.69 -7.49 20.39
C TYR A 126 -5.76 -8.59 20.34
N ARG A 127 -5.37 -9.86 20.47
CA ARG A 127 -6.29 -11.00 20.48
C ARG A 127 -7.27 -10.98 21.66
N ALA A 128 -6.88 -10.39 22.79
CA ALA A 128 -7.75 -10.19 23.94
C ALA A 128 -8.76 -9.04 23.76
N GLY A 129 -8.66 -8.26 22.68
CA GLY A 129 -9.51 -7.10 22.44
C GLY A 129 -9.16 -5.90 23.31
N ASN A 130 -7.92 -5.82 23.79
CA ASN A 130 -7.44 -4.74 24.66
C ASN A 130 -6.77 -3.59 23.90
N VAL A 131 -6.36 -3.83 22.67
CA VAL A 131 -5.77 -2.84 21.74
C VAL A 131 -6.22 -3.17 20.32
N THR A 132 -6.41 -2.15 19.47
CA THR A 132 -6.61 -2.32 18.03
C THR A 132 -5.29 -2.05 17.30
N ILE A 133 -4.92 -2.92 16.37
CA ILE A 133 -3.77 -2.72 15.48
C ILE A 133 -4.29 -2.38 14.07
N VAL A 134 -3.83 -1.27 13.51
CA VAL A 134 -4.24 -0.78 12.19
C VAL A 134 -3.02 -0.64 11.29
N ASN A 135 -2.95 -1.26 10.11
CA ASN A 135 -3.87 -2.28 9.60
C ASN A 135 -3.77 -3.57 10.42
N ALA A 136 -4.84 -4.37 10.47
CA ALA A 136 -4.83 -5.62 11.21
C ALA A 136 -3.68 -6.56 10.75
N PRO A 137 -3.09 -7.36 11.65
CA PRO A 137 -2.19 -8.45 11.24
C PRO A 137 -2.92 -9.46 10.34
N GLY A 138 -2.22 -9.99 9.33
CA GLY A 138 -2.75 -10.99 8.40
C GLY A 138 -3.45 -10.44 7.15
N THR A 139 -3.54 -9.12 6.98
CA THR A 139 -4.16 -8.50 5.79
C THR A 139 -3.43 -8.82 4.47
N GLY A 140 -2.17 -9.27 4.55
CA GLY A 140 -1.37 -9.64 3.38
C GLY A 140 -1.99 -10.72 2.50
N ILE A 141 -2.85 -11.60 3.06
CA ILE A 141 -3.57 -12.60 2.24
C ILE A 141 -4.53 -11.96 1.24
N ALA A 142 -5.13 -10.81 1.58
CA ALA A 142 -6.13 -10.15 0.72
C ALA A 142 -5.48 -9.40 -0.47
N ASP A 143 -4.23 -8.97 -0.32
CA ASP A 143 -3.45 -8.30 -1.38
C ASP A 143 -2.49 -9.28 -2.09
N ASP A 144 -2.62 -10.58 -1.83
CA ASP A 144 -1.83 -11.59 -2.52
C ASP A 144 -2.21 -11.64 -4.01
N LYS A 145 -1.20 -11.79 -4.88
CA LYS A 145 -1.40 -11.79 -6.34
C LYS A 145 -2.28 -12.94 -6.83
N ALA A 146 -2.35 -14.05 -6.10
CA ALA A 146 -3.29 -15.13 -6.41
C ALA A 146 -4.72 -14.76 -5.98
N VAL A 147 -4.90 -14.09 -4.83
CA VAL A 147 -6.22 -13.61 -4.39
C VAL A 147 -6.74 -12.50 -5.28
N TYR A 148 -5.85 -11.66 -5.83
CA TYR A 148 -6.19 -10.60 -6.78
C TYR A 148 -7.07 -11.09 -7.94
N THR A 149 -6.84 -12.29 -8.48
CA THR A 149 -7.65 -12.81 -9.61
C THR A 149 -9.11 -13.08 -9.25
N TYR A 150 -9.41 -13.19 -7.95
CA TYR A 150 -10.75 -13.48 -7.43
C TYR A 150 -11.49 -12.25 -6.90
N VAL A 151 -10.87 -11.06 -6.87
CA VAL A 151 -11.49 -9.83 -6.35
C VAL A 151 -12.85 -9.51 -7.00
N PRO A 152 -13.03 -9.64 -8.33
CA PRO A 152 -14.35 -9.45 -8.96
C PRO A 152 -15.43 -10.36 -8.37
N GLN A 153 -15.12 -11.65 -8.20
CA GLN A 153 -16.04 -12.65 -7.65
C GLN A 153 -16.28 -12.42 -6.16
N ILE A 154 -15.27 -11.97 -5.41
CA ILE A 154 -15.37 -11.58 -4.00
C ILE A 154 -16.37 -10.42 -3.86
N ILE A 155 -16.26 -9.38 -4.71
CA ILE A 155 -17.20 -8.24 -4.71
C ILE A 155 -18.62 -8.76 -4.95
N GLU A 156 -18.84 -9.50 -6.05
CA GLU A 156 -20.17 -10.03 -6.38
C GLU A 156 -20.74 -10.94 -5.29
N PHE A 157 -19.91 -11.77 -4.66
CA PHE A 157 -20.33 -12.67 -3.59
C PHE A 157 -20.79 -11.92 -2.33
N TYR A 158 -20.04 -10.89 -1.90
CA TYR A 158 -20.33 -10.18 -0.65
C TYR A 158 -21.35 -9.04 -0.81
N THR A 159 -21.41 -8.39 -1.98
CA THR A 159 -22.30 -7.23 -2.19
C THR A 159 -23.49 -7.54 -3.10
N GLY A 160 -23.42 -8.61 -3.91
CA GLY A 160 -24.39 -8.88 -4.97
C GLY A 160 -24.27 -7.92 -6.18
N GLU A 161 -23.29 -7.02 -6.18
CA GLU A 161 -23.10 -6.02 -7.22
C GLU A 161 -21.91 -6.36 -8.12
N LYS A 162 -21.96 -5.91 -9.37
CA LYS A 162 -20.82 -6.03 -10.29
C LYS A 162 -19.73 -5.03 -9.91
N PRO A 163 -18.43 -5.39 -10.05
CA PRO A 163 -17.34 -4.47 -9.77
C PRO A 163 -17.38 -3.25 -10.70
N ILE A 164 -17.32 -2.07 -10.10
CA ILE A 164 -17.26 -0.78 -10.81
C ILE A 164 -15.89 -0.61 -11.48
N LEU A 165 -14.81 -0.97 -10.76
CA LEU A 165 -13.45 -0.95 -11.26
C LEU A 165 -13.04 -2.35 -11.71
N HIS A 166 -12.58 -2.47 -12.95
CA HIS A 166 -12.17 -3.75 -13.50
C HIS A 166 -10.74 -4.10 -13.12
N ASN A 167 -10.54 -5.36 -12.76
CA ASN A 167 -9.19 -5.91 -12.67
C ASN A 167 -8.54 -5.99 -14.04
N VAL A 168 -7.21 -5.93 -14.03
CA VAL A 168 -6.41 -6.31 -15.19
C VAL A 168 -6.62 -7.80 -15.43
N PRO A 169 -6.93 -8.25 -16.67
CA PRO A 169 -6.99 -9.67 -16.99
C PRO A 169 -5.70 -10.36 -16.54
N THR A 170 -5.82 -11.31 -15.63
CA THR A 170 -4.66 -11.93 -14.99
C THR A 170 -4.83 -13.44 -15.05
N TYR A 171 -3.88 -14.09 -15.71
CA TYR A 171 -3.82 -15.54 -15.88
C TYR A 171 -3.15 -16.18 -14.67
N ASN A 172 -3.83 -17.16 -14.08
CA ASN A 172 -3.35 -18.02 -13.02
C ASN A 172 -2.64 -19.24 -13.63
N CYS A 173 -1.31 -19.28 -13.53
CA CYS A 173 -0.51 -20.37 -14.10
C CYS A 173 -0.73 -21.74 -13.42
N THR A 174 -1.43 -21.81 -12.28
CA THR A 174 -1.86 -23.09 -11.70
C THR A 174 -2.95 -23.77 -12.51
N ASN A 175 -3.80 -23.00 -13.19
CA ASN A 175 -4.79 -23.51 -14.14
C ASN A 175 -4.08 -24.03 -15.41
N PRO A 176 -4.20 -25.32 -15.76
CA PRO A 176 -3.52 -25.89 -16.93
C PRO A 176 -3.85 -25.20 -18.25
N ASP A 177 -5.10 -24.76 -18.44
CA ASP A 177 -5.56 -24.15 -19.70
C ASP A 177 -5.00 -22.74 -19.86
N GLU A 178 -5.08 -21.93 -18.80
CA GLU A 178 -4.47 -20.59 -18.77
C GLU A 178 -2.95 -20.66 -18.89
N ARG A 179 -2.31 -21.66 -18.27
CA ARG A 179 -0.87 -21.89 -18.40
C ARG A 179 -0.49 -22.25 -19.84
N ALA A 180 -1.27 -23.08 -20.52
CA ALA A 180 -1.01 -23.41 -21.92
C ALA A 180 -1.05 -22.13 -22.79
N TYR A 181 -2.10 -21.32 -22.63
CA TYR A 181 -2.22 -20.02 -23.30
C TYR A 181 -1.03 -19.10 -23.00
N VAL A 182 -0.65 -18.95 -21.73
CA VAL A 182 0.49 -18.13 -21.32
C VAL A 182 1.77 -18.56 -22.03
N LEU A 183 2.08 -19.86 -22.01
CA LEU A 183 3.33 -20.40 -22.56
C LEU A 183 3.42 -20.23 -24.08
N GLU A 184 2.29 -20.28 -24.78
CA GLU A 184 2.20 -20.03 -26.22
C GLU A 184 2.35 -18.54 -26.57
N ASN A 185 1.92 -17.65 -25.66
CA ASN A 185 1.79 -16.21 -25.92
C ASN A 185 2.75 -15.33 -25.11
N LEU A 186 3.79 -15.89 -24.49
CA LEU A 186 4.76 -15.15 -23.66
C LEU A 186 5.41 -13.92 -24.32
N HIS A 187 5.38 -13.82 -25.64
CA HIS A 187 5.93 -12.67 -26.37
C HIS A 187 5.08 -11.40 -26.26
N ASP A 188 3.80 -11.51 -25.92
CA ASP A 188 2.87 -10.37 -25.80
C ASP A 188 2.44 -10.10 -24.35
N LEU A 189 2.89 -10.96 -23.42
CA LEU A 189 2.46 -10.96 -22.02
C LEU A 189 3.57 -10.48 -21.08
N VAL A 190 3.16 -10.02 -19.89
CA VAL A 190 4.05 -9.66 -18.79
C VAL A 190 3.92 -10.72 -17.69
N VAL A 191 5.02 -11.40 -17.36
CA VAL A 191 5.08 -12.40 -16.28
C VAL A 191 5.59 -11.71 -15.02
N LYS A 192 4.94 -11.96 -13.88
CA LYS A 192 5.35 -11.46 -12.56
C LYS A 192 5.37 -12.61 -11.55
N GLU A 193 6.42 -12.68 -10.75
CA GLU A 193 6.45 -13.60 -9.60
C GLU A 193 5.40 -13.22 -8.55
N VAL A 194 4.79 -14.20 -7.89
CA VAL A 194 3.79 -13.99 -6.82
C VAL A 194 4.47 -13.34 -5.61
N HIS A 195 5.53 -13.96 -5.11
CA HIS A 195 6.31 -13.45 -3.99
C HIS A 195 7.48 -12.58 -4.49
N GLY A 196 7.36 -11.26 -4.41
CA GLY A 196 8.44 -10.34 -4.81
C GLY A 196 8.01 -8.88 -4.88
N SER A 197 8.91 -7.99 -4.48
CA SER A 197 8.77 -6.53 -4.53
C SER A 197 9.81 -5.90 -5.47
N GLY A 198 9.51 -4.73 -6.02
CA GLY A 198 10.50 -3.90 -6.71
C GLY A 198 10.89 -4.28 -8.15
N GLY A 199 10.08 -5.08 -8.86
CA GLY A 199 10.30 -5.35 -10.30
C GLY A 199 11.35 -6.43 -10.62
N TYR A 200 11.98 -7.02 -9.61
CA TYR A 200 12.75 -8.27 -9.75
C TYR A 200 11.79 -9.45 -9.98
N GLY A 201 12.21 -10.42 -10.80
CA GLY A 201 11.36 -11.58 -11.13
C GLY A 201 10.24 -11.30 -12.14
N MET A 202 10.47 -10.36 -13.08
CA MET A 202 9.50 -9.96 -14.10
C MET A 202 10.04 -10.20 -15.52
N LEU A 203 9.17 -10.65 -16.43
CA LEU A 203 9.44 -10.71 -17.88
C LEU A 203 8.48 -9.76 -18.58
N VAL A 204 8.99 -8.84 -19.40
CA VAL A 204 8.17 -8.02 -20.31
C VAL A 204 8.26 -8.62 -21.71
N GLY A 205 7.27 -9.43 -22.09
CA GLY A 205 7.25 -10.20 -23.34
C GLY A 205 7.71 -9.41 -24.57
N PRO A 206 7.08 -8.26 -24.88
CA PRO A 206 7.41 -7.49 -26.09
C PRO A 206 8.83 -6.93 -26.11
N ALA A 207 9.45 -6.72 -24.95
CA ALA A 207 10.80 -6.20 -24.79
C ALA A 207 11.84 -7.29 -24.46
N SER A 208 11.44 -8.58 -24.48
CA SER A 208 12.29 -9.71 -24.09
C SER A 208 12.96 -10.39 -25.28
N THR A 209 14.08 -11.09 -25.02
CA THR A 209 14.70 -11.96 -26.02
C THR A 209 14.07 -13.35 -26.03
N LYS A 210 14.30 -14.13 -27.10
CA LYS A 210 13.89 -15.55 -27.16
C LYS A 210 14.50 -16.37 -26.02
N LYS A 211 15.71 -16.03 -25.58
CA LYS A 211 16.41 -16.70 -24.47
C LYS A 211 15.69 -16.45 -23.15
N ASP A 212 15.32 -15.20 -22.87
CA ASP A 212 14.61 -14.83 -21.64
C ASP A 212 13.24 -15.54 -21.56
N ARG A 213 12.52 -15.59 -22.68
CA ARG A 213 11.25 -16.32 -22.76
C ARG A 213 11.42 -17.82 -22.52
N ALA A 214 12.45 -18.44 -23.10
CA ALA A 214 12.72 -19.86 -22.87
C ALA A 214 13.07 -20.16 -21.40
N GLU A 215 13.79 -19.25 -20.75
CA GLU A 215 14.09 -19.35 -19.33
C GLU A 215 12.83 -19.25 -18.47
N PHE A 216 12.01 -18.23 -18.67
CA PHE A 216 10.74 -18.07 -17.95
C PHE A 216 9.77 -19.22 -18.22
N THR A 217 9.71 -19.77 -19.44
CA THR A 217 8.95 -21.00 -19.73
C THR A 217 9.35 -22.16 -18.81
N ARG A 218 10.66 -22.39 -18.60
CA ARG A 218 11.14 -23.45 -17.69
C ARG A 218 10.75 -23.15 -16.26
N ARG A 219 10.89 -21.90 -15.82
CA ARG A 219 10.56 -21.45 -14.47
C ARG A 219 9.06 -21.60 -14.16
N ILE A 220 8.18 -21.18 -15.07
CA ILE A 220 6.72 -21.30 -14.94
C ILE A 220 6.31 -22.78 -14.90
N LYS A 221 6.87 -23.62 -15.76
CA LYS A 221 6.57 -25.07 -15.74
C LYS A 221 7.01 -25.75 -14.44
N ALA A 222 8.13 -25.32 -13.86
CA ALA A 222 8.66 -25.91 -12.64
C ALA A 222 7.89 -25.49 -11.38
N ARG A 223 7.42 -24.24 -11.31
CA ARG A 223 6.67 -23.69 -10.17
C ARG A 223 5.55 -22.76 -10.64
N PRO A 224 4.45 -23.30 -11.19
CA PRO A 224 3.38 -22.50 -11.79
C PRO A 224 2.64 -21.60 -10.78
N ASP A 225 2.56 -22.04 -9.53
CA ASP A 225 2.00 -21.30 -8.39
C ASP A 225 2.78 -20.03 -8.04
N ASN A 226 4.05 -19.92 -8.46
CA ASN A 226 4.86 -18.75 -8.19
C ASN A 226 4.73 -17.63 -9.23
N TYR A 227 3.86 -17.75 -10.24
CA TYR A 227 3.74 -16.75 -11.30
C TYR A 227 2.29 -16.38 -11.63
N ILE A 228 2.06 -15.08 -11.81
CA ILE A 228 0.88 -14.53 -12.48
C ILE A 228 1.29 -13.86 -13.78
N VAL A 229 0.39 -13.86 -14.77
CA VAL A 229 0.68 -13.28 -16.08
C VAL A 229 -0.43 -12.34 -16.51
N GLN A 230 -0.06 -11.19 -17.05
CA GLN A 230 -0.99 -10.14 -17.47
C GLN A 230 -0.70 -9.73 -18.91
N PRO A 231 -1.68 -9.24 -19.68
CA PRO A 231 -1.41 -8.62 -20.96
C PRO A 231 -0.54 -7.38 -20.77
N THR A 232 0.22 -7.03 -21.81
CA THR A 232 0.93 -5.75 -21.83
C THR A 232 -0.11 -4.63 -21.90
N LEU A 233 -0.23 -3.84 -20.83
CA LEU A 233 -1.21 -2.76 -20.75
C LEU A 233 -0.70 -1.51 -21.47
N ALA A 234 -1.56 -0.91 -22.29
CA ALA A 234 -1.39 0.45 -22.75
C ALA A 234 -1.75 1.42 -21.61
N LEU A 235 -0.78 1.74 -20.76
CA LEU A 235 -0.97 2.74 -19.70
C LEU A 235 -1.31 4.10 -20.31
N SER A 236 -2.23 4.83 -19.68
CA SER A 236 -2.50 6.22 -20.07
C SER A 236 -1.25 7.07 -19.92
N THR A 237 -1.18 8.17 -20.67
CA THR A 237 -0.06 9.11 -20.60
C THR A 237 -0.54 10.48 -20.15
N CYS A 238 0.32 11.18 -19.39
CA CYS A 238 0.11 12.55 -18.94
C CYS A 238 1.23 13.45 -19.52
N PRO A 239 0.92 14.67 -19.99
CA PRO A 239 1.93 15.63 -20.43
C PRO A 239 2.98 15.87 -19.34
N THR A 240 4.25 15.70 -19.69
CA THR A 240 5.37 15.79 -18.76
C THR A 240 6.49 16.59 -19.40
N PHE A 241 7.07 17.52 -18.63
CA PHE A 241 8.19 18.32 -19.08
C PHE A 241 9.47 17.46 -19.04
N VAL A 242 10.12 17.34 -20.19
CA VAL A 242 11.35 16.59 -20.44
C VAL A 242 12.33 17.46 -21.22
N ASP A 243 13.57 17.01 -21.42
CA ASP A 243 14.61 17.81 -22.08
C ASP A 243 14.22 18.38 -23.46
N LYS A 244 13.36 17.67 -24.20
CA LYS A 244 12.87 18.07 -25.53
C LYS A 244 11.57 18.91 -25.49
N GLY A 245 11.13 19.34 -24.32
CA GLY A 245 9.87 20.09 -24.12
C GLY A 245 8.78 19.22 -23.46
N ILE A 246 7.53 19.36 -23.88
CA ILE A 246 6.40 18.60 -23.30
C ILE A 246 6.19 17.32 -24.11
N ALA A 247 6.28 16.16 -23.44
CA ALA A 247 6.07 14.86 -24.05
C ALA A 247 5.12 13.98 -23.20
N PRO A 248 4.39 13.04 -23.81
CA PRO A 248 3.57 12.09 -23.06
C PRO A 248 4.46 11.13 -22.26
N ARG A 249 4.10 10.89 -20.99
CA ARG A 249 4.72 9.88 -20.12
C ARG A 249 3.67 9.06 -19.40
N HIS A 250 3.92 7.78 -19.24
CA HIS A 250 2.99 6.87 -18.57
C HIS A 250 2.86 7.24 -17.09
N VAL A 251 1.63 7.17 -16.58
CA VAL A 251 1.31 7.48 -15.19
C VAL A 251 0.47 6.38 -14.55
N ASP A 252 0.53 6.30 -13.23
CA ASP A 252 -0.45 5.59 -12.43
C ASP A 252 -0.94 6.46 -11.27
N LEU A 253 -2.12 6.11 -10.74
CA LEU A 253 -2.76 6.84 -9.65
C LEU A 253 -2.98 5.89 -8.47
N ARG A 254 -2.55 6.31 -7.28
CA ARG A 254 -2.80 5.62 -6.02
C ARG A 254 -3.62 6.50 -5.09
N PRO A 255 -4.95 6.33 -5.06
CA PRO A 255 -5.79 6.90 -4.00
C PRO A 255 -5.63 6.09 -2.70
N PHE A 256 -6.09 6.67 -1.59
CA PHE A 256 -6.08 6.03 -0.28
C PHE A 256 -7.50 5.98 0.28
N VAL A 257 -8.01 4.78 0.51
CA VAL A 257 -9.33 4.54 1.10
C VAL A 257 -9.16 4.32 2.59
N LEU A 258 -9.85 5.11 3.41
CA LEU A 258 -9.88 4.96 4.86
C LEU A 258 -11.19 4.28 5.25
N MET A 259 -11.11 3.17 5.98
CA MET A 259 -12.26 2.38 6.39
C MET A 259 -12.27 2.24 7.93
N GLY A 260 -13.33 2.76 8.55
CA GLY A 260 -13.59 2.66 9.98
C GLY A 260 -15.10 2.51 10.22
N ASP A 261 -15.69 3.39 11.02
CA ASP A 261 -17.15 3.58 11.13
C ASP A 261 -17.83 3.85 9.77
N GLN A 262 -17.11 4.52 8.88
CA GLN A 262 -17.54 4.83 7.52
C GLN A 262 -16.34 4.84 6.56
N ILE A 263 -16.63 4.83 5.26
CA ILE A 263 -15.63 4.95 4.22
C ILE A 263 -15.34 6.43 3.98
N ARG A 264 -14.07 6.84 4.11
CA ARG A 264 -13.59 8.19 3.81
C ARG A 264 -12.54 8.12 2.70
N ILE A 265 -12.71 8.94 1.66
CA ILE A 265 -11.77 9.04 0.54
C ILE A 265 -11.44 10.51 0.36
N THR A 266 -10.15 10.85 0.41
CA THR A 266 -9.69 12.21 0.10
C THR A 266 -9.74 12.42 -1.41
N PRO A 267 -10.23 13.57 -1.91
CA PRO A 267 -10.32 13.85 -3.35
C PRO A 267 -8.94 14.15 -3.94
N GLY A 268 -8.07 13.14 -3.94
CA GLY A 268 -6.69 13.21 -4.38
C GLY A 268 -6.00 11.85 -4.35
N GLY A 269 -4.69 11.84 -4.54
CA GLY A 269 -3.91 10.62 -4.52
C GLY A 269 -2.48 10.85 -5.01
N LEU A 270 -1.64 9.84 -4.83
CA LEU A 270 -0.28 9.86 -5.34
C LEU A 270 -0.30 9.48 -6.82
N THR A 271 -0.03 10.46 -7.69
CA THR A 271 0.26 10.16 -9.10
C THR A 271 1.75 9.95 -9.29
N ARG A 272 2.15 8.83 -9.88
CA ARG A 272 3.54 8.56 -10.26
C ARG A 272 3.69 8.62 -11.77
N VAL A 273 4.87 9.00 -12.23
CA VAL A 273 5.18 9.16 -13.66
C VAL A 273 6.47 8.42 -14.02
N ALA A 274 6.44 7.65 -15.10
CA ALA A 274 7.62 7.04 -15.69
C ALA A 274 8.35 8.08 -16.55
N LEU A 275 9.44 8.67 -16.05
CA LEU A 275 10.11 9.79 -16.72
C LEU A 275 10.86 9.37 -18.00
N LYS A 276 11.39 8.14 -18.02
CA LYS A 276 12.12 7.60 -19.17
C LYS A 276 11.17 7.31 -20.32
N ASP A 277 11.57 7.72 -21.52
CA ASP A 277 10.78 7.53 -22.74
C ASP A 277 10.47 6.04 -22.99
N GLY A 278 9.20 5.75 -23.28
CA GLY A 278 8.70 4.37 -23.49
C GLY A 278 8.71 3.46 -22.25
N SER A 279 9.12 3.94 -21.07
CA SER A 279 9.15 3.13 -19.86
C SER A 279 7.78 3.03 -19.21
N LEU A 280 7.44 1.85 -18.69
CA LEU A 280 6.26 1.62 -17.85
C LEU A 280 6.60 1.61 -16.35
N VAL A 281 7.87 1.82 -16.01
CA VAL A 281 8.37 1.79 -14.64
C VAL A 281 8.17 3.15 -13.99
N VAL A 282 7.17 3.25 -13.12
CA VAL A 282 6.82 4.46 -12.35
C VAL A 282 7.44 4.50 -10.95
N ASN A 283 8.18 3.45 -10.55
CA ASN A 283 8.75 3.35 -9.20
C ASN A 283 9.89 4.36 -9.00
N SER A 284 9.84 5.12 -7.90
CA SER A 284 10.79 6.17 -7.57
C SER A 284 12.22 5.66 -7.46
N SER A 285 12.41 4.44 -6.94
CA SER A 285 13.73 3.81 -6.83
C SER A 285 14.38 3.47 -8.18
N GLN A 286 13.63 3.55 -9.28
CA GLN A 286 14.09 3.25 -10.64
C GLN A 286 13.89 4.45 -11.59
N GLY A 287 13.87 5.67 -11.05
CA GLY A 287 13.77 6.91 -11.84
C GLY A 287 12.35 7.36 -12.17
N GLY A 288 11.35 6.84 -11.44
CA GLY A 288 9.99 7.39 -11.44
C GLY A 288 9.92 8.74 -10.71
N GLY A 289 9.07 9.64 -11.20
CA GLY A 289 8.74 10.91 -10.55
C GLY A 289 7.33 10.88 -9.96
N THR A 290 6.92 12.00 -9.35
CA THR A 290 5.55 12.21 -8.85
C THR A 290 4.91 13.43 -9.51
N LYS A 291 3.58 13.46 -9.53
CA LYS A 291 2.77 14.59 -9.97
C LYS A 291 1.68 14.87 -8.93
N ASP A 292 1.27 16.12 -8.86
CA ASP A 292 0.07 16.51 -8.12
C ASP A 292 -1.18 15.99 -8.84
N THR A 293 -2.20 15.58 -8.08
CA THR A 293 -3.45 15.02 -8.61
C THR A 293 -4.59 15.97 -8.27
N TRP A 294 -5.11 16.68 -9.26
CA TRP A 294 -6.23 17.60 -9.05
C TRP A 294 -7.55 16.92 -9.35
N ILE A 295 -8.38 16.80 -8.32
CA ILE A 295 -9.80 16.50 -8.46
C ILE A 295 -10.55 17.83 -8.44
N LEU A 296 -11.39 18.07 -9.43
CA LEU A 296 -12.15 19.32 -9.54
C LEU A 296 -13.48 19.17 -8.80
N GLU A 297 -13.87 20.22 -8.09
CA GLU A 297 -15.24 20.35 -7.57
C GLU A 297 -16.22 20.59 -8.72
N ASP A 298 -17.45 20.09 -8.55
CA ASP A 298 -18.58 20.36 -9.45
C ASP A 298 -18.98 21.86 -9.46
#